data_AF-A0A517PTG8-F1
#
_entry.id   AF-A0A517PTG8-F1
#
_cell.length_a   1.000
_cell.length_b   1.000
_cell.length_c   1.000
_cell.angle_alpha   90.00
_cell.angle_beta   90.00
_cell.angle_gamma   90.00
#
_symmetry.space_group_name_H-M   'P 1'
#
loop_
_entity.id
_entity.type
_entity.pdbx_description
1 polymer ?
#
loop_
_entity_poly.entity_id
_entity_poly.type
_entity_poly.pdbx_seq_one_letter_code
_entity_poly.pdbx_strand_id
1 'polypeptide(L)'
;MEEIWKPTAEEVEQAIHKQLPDLIEEGLKALFVGTNPGLYSAAVGHHFARPGNRFWPAMHRGKITERLYSPFEDYKLLKRGGGLTNIVSRASKRADELSKEELYEGARILTEKVIKYRPQKVVFLGITSYRKAFQQKDAQLGLQKRQIGKADVWVLPNPSGLNAHYQLPELGKIFSRMWRK
;
A
#
# COMPACT_ATOMS: atom_id res chain seq x y z
N MET A 1 -15.20 10.10 -15.80
CA MET A 1 -14.39 10.17 -14.56
C MET A 1 -15.33 9.77 -13.43
N GLU A 2 -14.90 8.94 -12.49
CA GLU A 2 -15.70 8.70 -11.30
C GLU A 2 -15.89 10.01 -10.52
N GLU A 3 -17.09 10.20 -9.99
CA GLU A 3 -17.41 11.34 -9.14
C GLU A 3 -16.71 11.17 -7.79
N ILE A 4 -15.96 12.19 -7.37
CA ILE A 4 -15.31 12.18 -6.06
C ILE A 4 -16.39 12.36 -5.01
N TRP A 5 -16.57 11.35 -4.17
CA TRP A 5 -17.53 11.40 -3.07
C TRP A 5 -16.87 11.12 -1.72
N LYS A 6 -17.61 11.45 -0.66
CA LYS A 6 -17.20 11.25 0.73
C LYS A 6 -18.23 10.38 1.43
N PRO A 7 -17.84 9.27 2.08
CA PRO A 7 -18.76 8.43 2.81
C PRO A 7 -19.20 9.12 4.10
N THR A 8 -20.44 8.88 4.49
CA THR A 8 -20.97 9.20 5.81
C THR A 8 -20.25 8.37 6.88
N ALA A 9 -20.38 8.78 8.15
CA ALA A 9 -19.81 8.02 9.26
C ALA A 9 -20.38 6.58 9.33
N GLU A 10 -21.66 6.42 9.02
CA GLU A 10 -22.35 5.13 8.98
C GLU A 10 -21.80 4.23 7.86
N GLU A 11 -21.64 4.76 6.64
CA GLU A 11 -21.06 4.02 5.52
C GLU A 11 -19.61 3.58 5.80
N VAL A 12 -18.84 4.42 6.52
CA VAL A 12 -17.50 4.05 6.99
C VAL A 12 -17.56 2.90 7.99
N GLU A 13 -18.48 2.94 8.95
CA GLU A 13 -18.62 1.87 9.95
C GLU A 13 -19.06 0.54 9.31
N GLN A 14 -20.02 0.58 8.38
CA GLN A 14 -20.49 -0.58 7.63
C GLN A 14 -19.41 -1.20 6.73
N ALA A 15 -18.34 -0.45 6.41
CA ALA A 15 -17.24 -0.95 5.60
C ALA A 15 -16.33 -1.96 6.32
N ILE A 16 -16.55 -2.27 7.60
CA ILE A 16 -15.75 -3.24 8.37
C ILE A 16 -15.76 -4.65 7.78
N HIS A 17 -16.82 -5.00 7.02
CA HIS A 17 -16.94 -6.27 6.31
C HIS A 17 -16.50 -6.20 4.84
N LYS A 18 -16.14 -5.00 4.34
CA LYS A 18 -15.71 -4.82 2.95
C LYS A 18 -14.25 -5.21 2.78
N GLN A 19 -13.96 -5.70 1.58
CA GLN A 19 -12.60 -5.87 1.07
C GLN A 19 -12.35 -4.85 -0.02
N LEU A 20 -11.09 -4.49 -0.21
CA LEU A 20 -10.67 -3.61 -1.30
C LEU A 20 -9.96 -4.45 -2.37
N PRO A 21 -10.47 -4.49 -3.61
CA PRO A 21 -9.84 -5.25 -4.70
C PRO A 21 -8.39 -4.80 -4.94
N ASP A 22 -7.55 -5.76 -5.33
CA ASP A 22 -6.20 -5.46 -5.77
C ASP A 22 -6.21 -4.78 -7.14
N LEU A 23 -5.30 -3.83 -7.33
CA LEU A 23 -4.94 -3.31 -8.63
C LEU A 23 -3.59 -3.91 -9.00
N ILE A 24 -3.62 -5.00 -9.77
CA ILE A 24 -2.42 -5.79 -10.07
C ILE A 24 -2.44 -6.31 -11.50
N GLU A 25 -1.28 -6.21 -12.16
CA GLU A 25 -1.03 -6.70 -13.52
C GLU A 25 0.32 -7.43 -13.54
N GLU A 26 0.57 -8.19 -14.61
CA GLU A 26 1.83 -8.89 -14.78
C GLU A 26 2.98 -7.94 -15.14
N GLY A 27 4.16 -8.18 -14.58
CA GLY A 27 5.39 -7.46 -14.94
C GLY A 27 5.46 -6.00 -14.45
N LEU A 28 4.63 -5.62 -13.47
CA LEU A 28 4.64 -4.28 -12.89
C LEU A 28 6.03 -3.87 -12.39
N LYS A 29 6.37 -2.60 -12.55
CA LYS A 29 7.60 -2.01 -12.02
C LYS A 29 7.62 -2.01 -10.49
N ALA A 30 6.49 -1.75 -9.84
CA ALA A 30 6.38 -1.85 -8.40
C ALA A 30 4.95 -2.20 -7.96
N LEU A 31 4.82 -3.18 -7.08
CA LEU A 31 3.58 -3.49 -6.36
C LEU A 31 3.64 -2.85 -4.96
N PHE A 32 2.84 -1.83 -4.72
CA PHE A 32 2.73 -1.19 -3.41
C PHE A 32 1.80 -1.98 -2.49
N VAL A 33 2.27 -2.25 -1.28
CA VAL A 33 1.61 -3.14 -0.32
C VAL A 33 1.32 -2.36 0.96
N GLY A 34 0.04 -2.08 1.21
CA GLY A 34 -0.42 -1.60 2.51
C GLY A 34 -0.54 -2.74 3.54
N THR A 35 -0.80 -2.40 4.79
CA THR A 35 -1.09 -3.42 5.81
C THR A 35 -2.45 -4.06 5.55
N ASN A 36 -3.50 -3.23 5.55
CA ASN A 36 -4.89 -3.59 5.25
C ASN A 36 -5.67 -2.31 4.91
N PRO A 37 -6.85 -2.42 4.26
CA PRO A 37 -7.69 -1.27 3.99
C PRO A 37 -8.16 -0.61 5.30
N GLY A 38 -7.98 0.71 5.43
CA GLY A 38 -8.73 1.46 6.44
C GLY A 38 -10.20 1.56 6.04
N LEU A 39 -11.10 1.64 7.02
CA LEU A 39 -12.55 1.68 6.77
C LEU A 39 -12.97 2.72 5.72
N TYR A 40 -12.37 3.91 5.72
CA TYR A 40 -12.68 4.94 4.72
C TYR A 40 -12.34 4.46 3.29
N SER A 41 -11.15 3.88 3.09
CA SER A 41 -10.73 3.36 1.79
C SER A 41 -11.63 2.21 1.34
N ALA A 42 -12.05 1.34 2.27
CA ALA A 42 -12.97 0.26 1.99
C ALA A 42 -14.40 0.75 1.68
N ALA A 43 -14.85 1.83 2.33
CA ALA A 43 -16.16 2.43 2.09
C ALA A 43 -16.25 3.01 0.68
N VAL A 44 -15.21 3.73 0.25
CA VAL A 44 -15.17 4.36 -1.09
C VAL A 44 -14.69 3.44 -2.20
N GLY A 45 -14.07 2.30 -1.87
CA GLY A 45 -13.58 1.34 -2.87
C GLY A 45 -12.26 1.75 -3.54
N HIS A 46 -11.49 2.66 -2.95
CA HIS A 46 -10.22 3.14 -3.50
C HIS A 46 -9.06 3.10 -2.52
N HIS A 47 -7.86 2.80 -3.04
CA HIS A 47 -6.65 2.69 -2.24
C HIS A 47 -6.20 4.05 -1.69
N PHE A 48 -5.80 4.05 -0.42
CA PHE A 48 -5.28 5.24 0.29
C PHE A 48 -6.21 6.46 0.25
N ALA A 49 -7.54 6.26 0.24
CA ALA A 49 -8.50 7.33 0.01
C ALA A 49 -8.79 8.24 1.21
N ARG A 50 -8.47 7.81 2.44
CA ARG A 50 -8.73 8.60 3.65
C ARG A 50 -8.07 9.99 3.55
N PRO A 51 -8.80 11.09 3.79
CA PRO A 51 -8.21 12.42 3.89
C PRO A 51 -7.03 12.44 4.88
N GLY A 52 -5.94 13.09 4.46
CA GLY A 52 -4.69 13.14 5.22
C GLY A 52 -3.77 11.92 5.02
N ASN A 53 -4.17 10.89 4.26
CA ASN A 53 -3.20 9.91 3.75
C ASN A 53 -2.27 10.57 2.72
N ARG A 54 -0.98 10.34 2.85
CA ARG A 54 0.05 11.00 2.04
C ARG A 54 0.59 10.14 0.91
N PHE A 55 -0.01 9.00 0.61
CA PHE A 55 0.43 8.13 -0.48
C PHE A 55 0.41 8.87 -1.82
N TRP A 56 -0.76 9.34 -2.26
CA TRP A 56 -0.90 10.07 -3.53
C TRP A 56 -0.07 11.37 -3.58
N PRO A 57 -0.04 12.21 -2.52
CA PRO A 57 0.90 13.31 -2.43
C PRO A 57 2.37 12.90 -2.58
N ALA A 58 2.81 11.81 -1.93
CA ALA A 58 4.19 11.34 -2.00
C ALA A 58 4.54 10.79 -3.39
N MET A 59 3.61 10.09 -4.04
CA MET A 59 3.75 9.61 -5.42
C MET A 59 3.99 10.78 -6.38
N HIS A 60 3.19 11.84 -6.28
CA HIS A 60 3.36 13.03 -7.11
C HIS A 60 4.66 13.78 -6.76
N ARG A 61 4.93 14.00 -5.47
CA ARG A 61 6.15 14.69 -5.02
C ARG A 61 7.42 13.96 -5.44
N GLY A 62 7.39 12.63 -5.48
CA GLY A 62 8.46 11.77 -5.97
C GLY A 62 8.56 11.69 -7.49
N LYS A 63 7.70 12.40 -8.23
CA LYS A 63 7.57 12.38 -9.70
C LYS A 63 7.26 10.98 -10.25
N ILE A 64 6.59 10.15 -9.45
CA ILE A 64 6.10 8.84 -9.91
C ILE A 64 4.86 9.03 -10.76
N THR A 65 3.93 9.90 -10.33
CA THR A 65 2.78 10.38 -11.12
C THR A 65 3.05 11.79 -11.64
N GLU A 66 2.57 12.08 -12.86
CA GLU A 66 2.80 13.36 -13.55
C GLU A 66 2.06 14.54 -12.90
N ARG A 67 0.95 14.25 -12.23
CA ARG A 67 0.19 15.17 -11.39
C ARG A 67 -0.23 14.47 -10.10
N LEU A 68 -0.87 15.21 -9.20
CA LEU A 68 -1.54 14.61 -8.07
C LEU A 68 -2.77 13.84 -8.54
N TYR A 69 -2.78 12.52 -8.32
CA TYR A 69 -3.93 11.67 -8.58
C TYR A 69 -4.89 11.75 -7.39
N SER A 70 -6.19 11.79 -7.71
CA SER A 70 -7.23 11.46 -6.73
C SER A 70 -7.17 9.95 -6.43
N PRO A 71 -7.58 9.49 -5.23
CA PRO A 71 -7.78 8.06 -4.97
C PRO A 71 -8.72 7.39 -5.98
N PHE A 72 -9.71 8.14 -6.50
CA PHE A 72 -10.63 7.71 -7.57
C PHE A 72 -9.95 7.54 -8.94
N GLU A 73 -8.63 7.72 -9.00
CA GLU A 73 -7.80 7.53 -10.18
C GLU A 73 -6.73 6.46 -9.93
N ASP A 74 -6.88 5.66 -8.87
CA ASP A 74 -5.91 4.66 -8.46
C ASP A 74 -5.59 3.63 -9.56
N TYR A 75 -6.59 3.23 -10.33
CA TYR A 75 -6.43 2.38 -11.52
C TYR A 75 -5.47 2.96 -12.58
N LYS A 76 -5.29 4.29 -12.66
CA LYS A 76 -4.36 4.92 -13.60
C LYS A 76 -2.91 4.64 -13.26
N LEU A 77 -2.62 4.18 -12.04
CA LEU A 77 -1.27 3.82 -11.63
C LEU A 77 -0.76 2.57 -12.38
N LEU A 78 -1.65 1.66 -12.79
CA LEU A 78 -1.31 0.47 -13.58
C LEU A 78 -0.62 0.85 -14.89
N LYS A 79 -1.14 1.88 -15.58
CA LYS A 79 -0.54 2.42 -16.82
C LYS A 79 0.87 2.98 -16.64
N ARG A 80 1.28 3.24 -15.40
CA ARG A 80 2.64 3.69 -15.04
C ARG A 80 3.52 2.55 -14.52
N GLY A 81 3.03 1.31 -14.55
CA GLY A 81 3.70 0.14 -14.02
C GLY A 81 3.63 0.01 -12.49
N GLY A 82 2.71 0.71 -11.82
CA GLY A 82 2.49 0.58 -10.38
C GLY A 82 1.19 -0.14 -10.04
N GLY A 83 1.24 -1.08 -9.11
CA GLY A 83 0.07 -1.80 -8.57
C GLY A 83 -0.16 -1.51 -7.09
N LEU A 84 -1.34 -1.88 -6.60
CA LEU A 84 -1.80 -1.63 -5.23
C LEU A 84 -2.47 -2.88 -4.66
N THR A 85 -2.03 -3.30 -3.48
CA THR A 85 -2.56 -4.43 -2.73
C THR A 85 -2.35 -4.22 -1.22
N ASN A 86 -2.80 -5.16 -0.41
CA ASN A 86 -2.54 -5.19 1.03
C ASN A 86 -2.05 -6.58 1.48
N ILE A 87 -1.36 -6.63 2.62
CA ILE A 87 -1.04 -7.90 3.28
C ILE A 87 -2.34 -8.62 3.66
N VAL A 88 -3.26 -7.92 4.33
CA VAL A 88 -4.57 -8.47 4.73
C VAL A 88 -5.68 -7.77 3.94
N SER A 89 -6.62 -8.54 3.38
CA SER A 89 -7.70 -8.02 2.53
C SER A 89 -8.84 -7.37 3.31
N ARG A 90 -9.07 -7.80 4.55
CA ARG A 90 -10.15 -7.31 5.41
C ARG A 90 -9.89 -5.90 5.93
N ALA A 91 -10.91 -5.04 5.88
CA ALA A 91 -10.84 -3.72 6.46
C ALA A 91 -10.88 -3.73 8.00
N SER A 92 -10.22 -2.75 8.62
CA SER A 92 -10.30 -2.56 10.08
C SER A 92 -10.25 -1.07 10.46
N LYS A 93 -10.66 -0.74 11.70
CA LYS A 93 -10.53 0.63 12.23
C LYS A 93 -9.05 0.96 12.44
N ARG A 94 -8.28 -0.01 12.93
CA ARG A 94 -6.85 0.14 13.20
C ARG A 94 -6.05 -1.07 12.75
N ALA A 95 -4.82 -0.83 12.30
CA ALA A 95 -3.92 -1.89 11.83
C ALA A 95 -3.39 -2.81 12.96
N ASP A 96 -3.52 -2.40 14.23
CA ASP A 96 -3.17 -3.20 15.41
C ASP A 96 -4.26 -4.20 15.81
N GLU A 97 -5.43 -4.15 15.17
CA GLU A 97 -6.52 -5.15 15.33
C GLU A 97 -6.27 -6.45 14.55
N LEU A 98 -5.23 -6.49 13.70
CA LEU A 98 -4.90 -7.67 12.92
C LEU A 98 -4.16 -8.70 13.78
N SER A 99 -4.66 -9.94 13.79
CA SER A 99 -3.99 -11.03 14.47
C SER A 99 -2.68 -11.42 13.78
N LYS A 100 -1.83 -12.19 14.47
CA LYS A 100 -0.59 -12.70 13.86
C LYS A 100 -0.92 -13.66 12.73
N GLU A 101 -1.96 -14.46 12.93
CA GLU A 101 -2.45 -15.47 12.02
C GLU A 101 -2.97 -14.82 10.73
N GLU A 102 -3.73 -13.72 10.83
CA GLU A 102 -4.16 -12.92 9.68
C GLU A 102 -2.96 -12.38 8.90
N LEU A 103 -1.95 -11.86 9.60
CA LEU A 103 -0.75 -11.33 8.95
C LEU A 103 0.09 -12.41 8.27
N TYR A 104 0.21 -13.60 8.86
CA TYR A 104 0.95 -14.73 8.28
C TYR A 104 0.24 -15.29 7.06
N GLU A 105 -1.08 -15.48 7.14
CA GLU A 105 -1.86 -15.94 5.99
C GLU A 105 -1.84 -14.90 4.86
N GLY A 106 -1.99 -13.61 5.22
CA GLY A 106 -1.84 -12.51 4.28
C GLY A 106 -0.47 -12.48 3.58
N ALA A 107 0.62 -12.71 4.32
CA ALA A 107 1.96 -12.80 3.75
C ALA A 107 2.12 -13.99 2.78
N ARG A 108 1.49 -15.12 3.08
CA ARG A 108 1.47 -16.32 2.24
C ARG A 108 0.75 -16.02 0.92
N ILE A 109 -0.47 -15.50 0.99
CA ILE A 109 -1.28 -15.12 -0.18
C ILE A 109 -0.57 -14.05 -1.02
N LEU A 110 0.01 -13.03 -0.38
CA LEU A 110 0.77 -12.00 -1.08
C LEU A 110 1.99 -12.58 -1.81
N THR A 111 2.67 -13.55 -1.20
CA THR A 111 3.81 -14.24 -1.83
C THR A 111 3.37 -14.96 -3.10
N GLU A 112 2.23 -15.65 -3.08
CA GLU A 112 1.65 -16.30 -4.27
C GLU A 112 1.31 -15.28 -5.37
N LYS A 113 0.71 -14.14 -5.02
CA LYS A 113 0.43 -13.05 -5.96
C LYS A 113 1.73 -12.53 -6.60
N VAL A 114 2.77 -12.30 -5.81
CA VAL A 114 4.06 -11.81 -6.31
C VAL A 114 4.72 -12.82 -7.25
N ILE A 115 4.66 -14.12 -6.94
CA ILE A 115 5.18 -15.18 -7.81
C ILE A 115 4.40 -15.22 -9.13
N LYS A 116 3.06 -15.10 -9.08
CA LYS A 116 2.18 -15.12 -10.25
C LYS A 116 2.37 -13.89 -11.15
N TYR A 117 2.28 -12.69 -10.59
CA TYR A 117 2.28 -11.44 -11.35
C TYR A 117 3.69 -10.88 -11.60
N ARG A 118 4.72 -11.44 -10.97
CA ARG A 118 6.14 -11.16 -11.26
C ARG A 118 6.49 -9.65 -11.30
N PRO A 119 6.07 -8.82 -10.31
CA PRO A 119 6.50 -7.43 -10.28
C PRO A 119 8.03 -7.36 -10.08
N GLN A 120 8.66 -6.29 -10.56
CA GLN A 120 10.10 -6.06 -10.34
C GLN A 120 10.40 -5.73 -8.87
N LYS A 121 9.47 -5.03 -8.21
CA LYS A 121 9.61 -4.61 -6.80
C LYS A 121 8.32 -4.87 -6.02
N VAL A 122 8.46 -5.28 -4.77
CA VAL A 122 7.38 -5.33 -3.78
C VAL A 122 7.67 -4.29 -2.70
N VAL A 123 6.77 -3.33 -2.53
CA VAL A 123 7.01 -2.12 -1.73
C VAL A 123 6.06 -2.07 -0.55
N PHE A 124 6.51 -2.50 0.62
CA PHE A 124 5.75 -2.44 1.86
C PHE A 124 5.70 -1.02 2.43
N LEU A 125 4.50 -0.54 2.71
CA LEU A 125 4.23 0.79 3.25
C LEU A 125 4.01 0.76 4.76
N GLY A 126 5.05 0.38 5.50
CA GLY A 126 5.03 0.25 6.94
C GLY A 126 5.93 -0.87 7.44
N ILE A 127 6.96 -0.50 8.19
CA ILE A 127 7.94 -1.47 8.69
C ILE A 127 7.34 -2.45 9.70
N THR A 128 6.43 -2.00 10.57
CA THR A 128 5.87 -2.85 11.63
C THR A 128 5.06 -4.01 11.08
N SER A 129 4.20 -3.77 10.09
CA SER A 129 3.40 -4.83 9.46
C SER A 129 4.28 -5.79 8.67
N TYR A 130 5.27 -5.28 7.93
CA TYR A 130 6.25 -6.13 7.25
C TYR A 130 7.02 -7.03 8.23
N ARG A 131 7.58 -6.45 9.30
CA ARG A 131 8.33 -7.20 10.34
C ARG A 131 7.49 -8.31 10.96
N LYS A 132 6.22 -8.01 11.29
CA LYS A 132 5.28 -9.00 11.82
C LYS A 132 4.97 -10.08 10.79
N ALA A 133 4.44 -9.70 9.62
CA ALA A 133 3.94 -10.63 8.61
C ALA A 133 5.02 -11.56 8.04
N PHE A 134 6.25 -11.07 7.85
CA PHE A 134 7.36 -11.84 7.28
C PHE A 134 8.38 -12.33 8.32
N GLN A 135 8.09 -12.13 9.61
CA GLN A 135 8.95 -12.53 10.73
C GLN A 135 10.39 -11.97 10.63
N GLN A 136 10.53 -10.75 10.10
CA GLN A 136 11.83 -10.10 9.86
C GLN A 136 12.12 -9.03 10.92
N LYS A 137 12.32 -9.42 12.19
CA LYS A 137 12.39 -8.48 13.33
C LYS A 137 13.40 -7.33 13.14
N ASP A 138 14.53 -7.61 12.50
CA ASP A 138 15.64 -6.65 12.32
C ASP A 138 15.60 -5.87 11.00
N ALA A 139 14.56 -6.06 10.18
CA ALA A 139 14.40 -5.35 8.91
C ALA A 139 14.49 -3.83 9.13
N GLN A 140 15.11 -3.12 8.19
CA GLN A 140 15.25 -1.66 8.22
C GLN A 140 14.48 -1.03 7.07
N LEU A 141 14.30 0.29 7.09
CA LEU A 141 13.72 0.99 5.94
C LEU A 141 14.68 0.94 4.74
N GLY A 142 14.13 0.79 3.54
CA GLY A 142 14.87 0.72 2.28
C GLY A 142 14.80 -0.65 1.61
N LEU A 143 15.79 -0.93 0.76
CA LEU A 143 15.95 -2.21 0.07
C LEU A 143 16.35 -3.29 1.07
N GLN A 144 15.69 -4.44 1.01
CA GLN A 144 16.00 -5.60 1.85
C GLN A 144 16.92 -6.57 1.10
N LYS A 145 17.67 -7.39 1.87
CA LYS A 145 18.41 -8.54 1.30
C LYS A 145 17.48 -9.64 0.79
N ARG A 146 16.27 -9.71 1.35
CA ARG A 146 15.23 -10.69 0.99
C ARG A 146 14.57 -10.29 -0.33
N GLN A 147 14.29 -11.29 -1.16
CA GLN A 147 13.39 -11.20 -2.30
C GLN A 147 12.11 -12.00 -2.05
N ILE A 148 11.06 -11.69 -2.81
CA ILE A 148 9.84 -12.53 -2.90
C ILE A 148 9.72 -12.95 -4.37
N GLY A 149 9.86 -14.24 -4.66
CA GLY A 149 10.12 -14.69 -6.03
C GLY A 149 11.41 -14.04 -6.56
N LYS A 150 11.31 -13.33 -7.69
CA LYS A 150 12.42 -12.53 -8.26
C LYS A 150 12.33 -11.03 -7.92
N ALA A 151 11.32 -10.63 -7.17
CA ALA A 151 11.05 -9.23 -6.89
C ALA A 151 11.91 -8.71 -5.73
N ASP A 152 12.51 -7.54 -5.90
CA ASP A 152 13.21 -6.84 -4.81
C ASP A 152 12.22 -6.33 -3.78
N VAL A 153 12.51 -6.58 -2.50
CA VAL A 153 11.67 -6.10 -1.40
C VAL A 153 12.15 -4.74 -0.92
N TRP A 154 11.24 -3.78 -0.91
CA TRP A 154 11.42 -2.45 -0.34
C TRP A 154 10.48 -2.26 0.84
N VAL A 155 10.99 -1.69 1.93
CA VAL A 155 10.20 -1.34 3.10
C VAL A 155 10.29 0.16 3.30
N LEU A 156 9.18 0.86 3.13
CA LEU A 156 9.10 2.32 3.22
C LEU A 156 8.30 2.74 4.46
N PRO A 157 8.41 4.00 4.89
CA PRO A 157 7.54 4.53 5.93
C PRO A 157 6.06 4.44 5.55
N ASN A 158 5.20 4.26 6.55
CA ASN A 158 3.75 4.27 6.32
C ASN A 158 3.28 5.70 5.98
N PRO A 159 2.57 5.92 4.85
CA PRO A 159 2.11 7.24 4.42
C PRO A 159 0.89 7.78 5.19
N SER A 160 0.31 7.00 6.11
CA SER A 160 -0.78 7.45 6.98
C SER A 160 -0.44 8.79 7.65
N GLY A 161 -1.42 9.70 7.71
CA GLY A 161 -1.27 10.99 8.40
C GLY A 161 -1.00 10.84 9.89
N LEU A 162 -1.32 9.68 10.49
CA LEU A 162 -1.02 9.37 11.88
C LEU A 162 0.49 9.16 12.14
N ASN A 163 1.28 8.91 11.08
CA ASN A 163 2.72 8.75 11.21
C ASN A 163 3.44 10.10 11.13
N ALA A 164 3.69 10.72 12.29
CA ALA A 164 4.32 12.04 12.38
C ALA A 164 5.85 12.03 12.07
N HIS A 165 6.49 10.86 12.04
CA HIS A 165 7.96 10.77 11.91
C HIS A 165 8.50 11.12 10.53
N TYR A 166 7.68 11.00 9.49
CA TYR A 166 8.08 11.29 8.11
C TYR A 166 7.20 12.38 7.54
N GLN A 167 7.81 13.49 7.12
CA GLN A 167 7.09 14.57 6.44
C GLN A 167 6.98 14.30 4.94
N LEU A 168 5.98 14.93 4.29
CA LEU A 168 5.69 14.71 2.88
C LEU A 168 6.91 14.90 1.93
N PRO A 169 7.77 15.93 2.10
CA PRO A 169 8.96 16.06 1.26
C PRO A 169 9.90 14.86 1.34
N GLU A 170 10.11 14.30 2.53
CA GLU A 170 10.97 13.13 2.74
C GLU A 170 10.33 11.86 2.18
N LEU A 171 9.02 11.67 2.35
CA LEU A 171 8.29 10.57 1.71
C LEU A 171 8.45 10.59 0.19
N GLY A 172 8.30 11.77 -0.43
CA GLY A 172 8.50 11.94 -1.87
C GLY A 172 9.91 11.56 -2.33
N LYS A 173 10.95 11.96 -1.59
CA LYS A 173 12.35 11.57 -1.89
C LYS A 173 12.55 10.06 -1.79
N ILE A 174 12.04 9.43 -0.73
CA ILE A 174 12.14 7.98 -0.51
C ILE A 174 11.43 7.21 -1.63
N PHE A 175 10.21 7.61 -1.97
CA PHE A 175 9.42 7.00 -3.04
C PHE A 175 10.13 7.13 -4.39
N SER A 176 10.65 8.33 -4.70
CA SER A 176 11.41 8.57 -5.93
C SER A 176 12.69 7.73 -6.03
N ARG A 177 13.39 7.53 -4.89
CA ARG A 177 14.58 6.67 -4.84
C ARG A 177 14.24 5.21 -5.10
N MET A 178 13.19 4.69 -4.46
CA MET A 178 12.71 3.32 -4.69
C MET A 178 12.27 3.13 -6.15
N TRP A 179 11.55 4.11 -6.71
CA TRP A 179 11.01 3.99 -8.06
C TRP A 179 12.08 4.03 -9.16
N ARG A 180 13.20 4.73 -8.97
CA ARG A 180 14.24 4.89 -10.00
C ARG A 180 15.32 3.81 -10.01
N LYS A 181 15.57 3.20 -8.85
CA LYS A 181 16.40 2.00 -8.76
C LYS A 181 15.69 0.82 -9.42
#